data_AF-A0A661ISE9-F1
#
_entry.id   AF-A0A661ISE9-F1
#
_cell.length_a   1.000
_cell.length_b   1.000
_cell.length_c   1.000
_cell.angle_alpha   90.00
_cell.angle_beta   90.00
_cell.angle_gamma   90.00
#
_symmetry.space_group_name_H-M   'P 1'
#
loop_
_entity.id
_entity.type
_entity.pdbx_description
1 polymer ?
#
loop_
_entity_poly.entity_id
_entity_poly.type
_entity_poly.pdbx_seq_one_letter_code
_entity_poly.pdbx_strand_id
1 'polypeptide(L)'
;MKLFLLLFLFLSLEAKKPDLLLLNNYSDDINVTSWYMSEKLDGVRAYWDGEKLISRSGNIFPAPKFFTKAYPKIKLDGELWSKRSDFSNVSSIVNKKLPHDAWQHLTYNIFEVPNAVGNLTQRLSKVKESKYLRVIKQIKVKNKKHLEQFLKEIENKGGEGVVVRNGSLKYYTGRNDNALKVKSYIDEECEVVGHNKGNGKYKYMMGSLLCKMKNDKVIKIGTGFKNEQRKNPPEIGAIITFKYYGLTSKGNPRFPVFLRVRK
;
A
#
# COMPACT_ATOMS: atom_id res chain seq x y z
N MET A 1 13.30 36.40 46.66
CA MET A 1 13.21 34.97 46.29
C MET A 1 13.11 34.88 44.77
N LYS A 2 14.20 34.55 44.06
CA LYS A 2 14.20 34.45 42.58
C LYS A 2 13.53 33.13 42.19
N LEU A 3 12.36 33.20 41.57
CA LEU A 3 11.62 32.04 41.08
C LEU A 3 12.25 31.60 39.75
N PHE A 4 12.93 30.46 39.74
CA PHE A 4 13.52 29.87 38.54
C PHE A 4 12.42 29.24 37.69
N LEU A 5 12.13 29.84 36.54
CA LEU A 5 11.20 29.29 35.55
C LEU A 5 11.92 28.19 34.75
N LEU A 6 11.70 26.92 35.12
CA LEU A 6 12.19 25.78 34.34
C LEU A 6 11.36 25.64 33.06
N LEU A 7 11.91 26.14 31.95
CA LEU A 7 11.37 25.94 30.61
C LEU A 7 11.59 24.47 30.21
N PHE A 8 10.58 23.62 30.39
CA PHE A 8 10.57 22.26 29.83
C PHE A 8 10.45 22.37 28.30
N LEU A 9 11.59 22.36 27.62
CA LEU A 9 11.66 22.08 26.18
C LEU A 9 11.18 20.64 25.94
N PHE A 10 9.94 20.48 25.51
CA PHE A 10 9.47 19.24 24.90
C PHE A 10 10.21 19.05 23.57
N LEU A 11 11.38 18.42 23.64
CA LEU A 11 12.04 17.84 22.46
C LEU A 11 11.14 16.71 21.97
N SER A 12 10.32 17.00 20.96
CA SER A 12 9.67 15.97 20.15
C SER A 12 10.77 15.09 19.56
N LEU A 13 10.95 13.87 20.08
CA LEU A 13 11.80 12.86 19.45
C LEU A 13 11.14 12.43 18.13
N GLU A 14 11.37 13.19 17.07
CA GLU A 14 11.09 12.75 15.72
C GLU A 14 12.14 11.71 15.32
N ALA A 15 11.70 10.46 15.14
CA ALA A 15 12.57 9.45 14.55
C ALA A 15 12.77 9.76 13.07
N LYS A 16 14.00 9.63 12.58
CA LYS A 16 14.31 9.79 11.17
C LYS A 16 13.43 8.85 10.35
N LYS A 17 12.71 9.39 9.37
CA LYS A 17 11.87 8.63 8.45
C LYS A 17 12.63 7.42 7.90
N PRO A 18 12.09 6.20 8.04
CA PRO A 18 12.80 5.01 7.58
C PRO A 18 12.87 4.99 6.05
N ASP A 19 14.02 4.58 5.52
CA ASP A 19 14.17 4.28 4.11
C ASP A 19 13.71 2.85 3.83
N LEU A 20 12.67 2.72 3.00
CA LEU A 20 11.84 1.54 2.92
C LEU A 20 11.68 1.10 1.46
N LEU A 21 11.61 -0.21 1.25
CA LEU A 21 11.18 -0.80 -0.02
C LEU A 21 9.76 -0.34 -0.37
N LEU A 22 9.53 0.03 -1.63
CA LEU A 22 8.25 0.49 -2.15
C LEU A 22 7.78 -0.36 -3.32
N LEU A 23 6.50 -0.74 -3.30
CA LEU A 23 5.90 -1.60 -4.32
C LEU A 23 5.50 -0.84 -5.58
N ASN A 24 5.89 -1.32 -6.76
CA ASN A 24 5.37 -0.89 -8.05
C ASN A 24 4.09 -1.67 -8.43
N ASN A 25 3.40 -1.27 -9.50
CA ASN A 25 2.24 -2.01 -10.00
C ASN A 25 2.70 -3.21 -10.82
N TYR A 26 2.06 -4.36 -10.66
CA TYR A 26 2.22 -5.47 -11.58
C TYR A 26 1.56 -5.16 -12.93
N SER A 27 2.19 -5.63 -14.00
CA SER A 27 1.66 -5.65 -15.36
C SER A 27 1.93 -7.02 -15.98
N ASP A 28 1.05 -7.43 -16.89
CA ASP A 28 1.00 -8.79 -17.43
C ASP A 28 2.22 -9.18 -18.27
N ASP A 29 3.00 -8.20 -18.72
CA ASP A 29 4.27 -8.35 -19.44
C ASP A 29 5.44 -8.74 -18.53
N ILE A 30 5.30 -8.60 -17.21
CA ILE A 30 6.35 -8.96 -16.25
C ILE A 30 6.24 -10.44 -15.89
N ASN A 31 7.27 -11.22 -16.22
CA ASN A 31 7.38 -12.61 -15.79
C ASN A 31 7.87 -12.71 -14.34
N VAL A 32 6.95 -13.10 -13.45
CA VAL A 32 7.22 -13.28 -12.01
C VAL A 32 7.31 -14.76 -11.60
N THR A 33 7.51 -15.66 -12.56
CA THR A 33 7.71 -17.09 -12.26
C THR A 33 8.92 -17.27 -11.34
N SER A 34 8.81 -18.16 -10.36
CA SER A 34 9.80 -18.37 -9.29
C SER A 34 9.97 -17.25 -8.26
N TRP A 35 9.26 -16.13 -8.39
CA TRP A 35 9.18 -15.12 -7.33
C TRP A 35 8.29 -15.61 -6.18
N TYR A 36 8.24 -14.88 -5.08
CA TYR A 36 7.35 -15.18 -3.96
C TYR A 36 6.13 -14.28 -3.99
N MET A 37 4.95 -14.85 -3.76
CA MET A 37 3.69 -14.15 -3.59
C MET A 37 3.18 -14.28 -2.16
N SER A 38 2.47 -13.25 -1.70
CA SER A 38 1.86 -13.16 -0.37
C SER A 38 0.60 -12.31 -0.42
N GLU A 39 -0.35 -12.51 0.50
CA GLU A 39 -1.50 -11.62 0.63
C GLU A 39 -1.02 -10.18 0.93
N LYS A 40 -1.60 -9.21 0.23
CA LYS A 40 -1.47 -7.81 0.57
C LYS A 40 -2.46 -7.49 1.70
N LEU A 41 -1.93 -7.21 2.88
CA LEU A 41 -2.74 -6.80 4.02
C LEU A 41 -3.08 -5.31 3.93
N ASP A 42 -4.36 -4.99 4.18
CA ASP A 42 -4.87 -3.62 4.28
C ASP A 42 -4.82 -3.15 5.73
N GLY A 43 -3.61 -2.82 6.20
CA GLY A 43 -3.35 -2.41 7.57
C GLY A 43 -2.58 -1.09 7.64
N VAL A 44 -1.78 -0.94 8.70
CA VAL A 44 -0.87 0.20 8.84
C VAL A 44 0.57 -0.30 8.86
N ARG A 45 1.33 0.02 7.81
CA ARG A 45 2.76 -0.29 7.74
C ARG A 45 3.52 0.29 8.92
N ALA A 46 4.28 -0.55 9.59
CA ALA A 46 5.20 -0.16 10.65
C ALA A 46 6.59 -0.74 10.37
N TYR A 47 7.60 0.00 10.80
CA TYR A 47 8.99 -0.39 10.79
C TYR A 47 9.47 -0.50 12.23
N TRP A 48 9.97 -1.67 12.61
CA TRP A 48 10.60 -1.89 13.90
C TRP A 48 12.10 -1.67 13.74
N ASP A 49 12.67 -0.75 14.49
CA ASP A 49 14.11 -0.43 14.42
C ASP A 49 14.98 -1.33 15.32
N GLY A 50 14.36 -2.18 16.13
CA GLY A 50 14.99 -2.96 17.19
C GLY A 50 14.45 -2.62 18.58
N GLU A 51 13.76 -1.49 18.73
CA GLU A 51 13.25 -0.96 20.01
C GLU A 51 11.86 -0.32 19.91
N LYS A 52 11.54 0.35 18.80
CA LYS A 52 10.32 1.13 18.59
C LYS A 52 9.68 0.80 17.26
N LEU A 53 8.34 0.85 17.23
CA LEU A 53 7.57 0.81 16.00
C LEU A 53 7.45 2.23 15.44
N ILE A 54 7.81 2.39 14.17
CA ILE A 54 7.91 3.68 13.48
C ILE A 54 7.04 3.61 12.22
N SER A 55 6.24 4.63 11.98
CA SER A 55 5.41 4.74 10.79
C SER A 55 6.27 5.02 9.56
N ARG A 56 5.66 4.88 8.38
CA ARG A 56 6.28 5.27 7.11
C ARG A 56 6.68 6.76 7.05
N SER A 57 6.04 7.64 7.82
CA SER A 57 6.38 9.06 7.89
C SER A 57 7.45 9.40 8.93
N GLY A 58 7.85 8.44 9.78
CA GLY A 58 8.81 8.66 10.87
C GLY A 58 8.19 8.81 12.26
N ASN A 59 6.86 8.73 12.38
CA ASN A 59 6.19 8.88 13.67
C ASN A 59 6.33 7.61 14.50
N ILE A 60 6.68 7.73 15.78
CA ILE A 60 6.73 6.59 16.70
C ILE A 60 5.30 6.21 17.09
N PHE A 61 4.95 4.94 16.91
CA PHE A 61 3.71 4.39 17.44
C PHE A 61 3.84 4.14 18.95
N PRO A 62 2.85 4.54 19.76
CA PRO A 62 2.86 4.29 21.20
C PRO A 62 2.40 2.85 21.51
N ALA A 63 3.15 1.87 21.01
CA ALA A 63 2.86 0.46 21.22
C ALA A 63 3.08 0.07 22.71
N PRO A 64 2.11 -0.59 23.36
CA PRO A 64 2.28 -1.09 24.72
C PRO A 64 3.42 -2.11 24.84
N LYS A 65 4.08 -2.16 26.00
CA LYS A 65 5.18 -3.11 26.27
C LYS A 65 4.79 -4.57 26.03
N PHE A 66 3.55 -4.96 26.29
CA PHE A 66 3.08 -6.33 26.06
C PHE A 66 3.12 -6.71 24.57
N PHE A 67 2.95 -5.74 23.67
CA PHE A 67 2.84 -5.96 22.23
C PHE A 67 4.21 -6.28 21.61
N THR A 68 5.25 -5.59 22.06
CA THR A 68 6.62 -5.70 21.53
C THR A 68 7.54 -6.59 22.38
N LYS A 69 7.05 -7.13 23.51
CA LYS A 69 7.86 -7.90 24.49
C LYS A 69 8.73 -9.01 23.87
N ALA A 70 8.20 -9.71 22.87
CA ALA A 70 8.87 -10.85 22.23
C ALA A 70 9.63 -10.48 20.95
N TYR A 71 9.72 -9.19 20.60
CA TYR A 71 10.30 -8.79 19.32
C TYR A 71 11.83 -8.90 19.38
N PRO A 72 12.48 -9.39 18.32
CA PRO A 72 13.93 -9.45 18.25
C PRO A 72 14.52 -8.04 18.13
N LYS A 73 15.77 -7.86 18.60
CA LYS A 73 16.55 -6.62 18.41
C LYS A 73 17.16 -6.54 16.99
N ILE A 74 16.38 -6.87 15.98
CA ILE A 74 16.73 -6.72 14.56
C ILE A 74 15.66 -5.87 13.89
N LYS A 75 16.00 -5.24 12.76
CA LYS A 75 15.05 -4.41 12.02
C LYS A 75 13.98 -5.29 11.34
N LEU A 76 12.71 -4.91 11.46
CA LEU A 76 11.59 -5.61 10.82
C LEU A 76 10.72 -4.62 10.06
N ASP A 77 10.13 -5.06 8.96
CA ASP A 77 9.17 -4.29 8.18
C ASP A 77 7.94 -5.14 7.92
N GLY A 78 6.78 -4.59 8.28
CA GLY A 78 5.54 -5.34 8.35
C GLY A 78 4.32 -4.46 8.40
N GLU A 79 3.17 -5.11 8.53
CA GLU A 79 1.86 -4.46 8.61
C GLU A 79 1.24 -4.70 9.98
N LEU A 80 0.87 -3.63 10.70
CA LEU A 80 -0.04 -3.72 11.83
C LEU A 80 -1.44 -4.03 11.30
N TRP A 81 -2.03 -5.12 11.75
CA TRP A 81 -3.24 -5.66 11.13
C TRP A 81 -4.06 -6.50 12.12
N SER A 82 -5.39 -6.50 11.96
CA SER A 82 -6.35 -7.26 12.76
C SER A 82 -7.03 -8.35 11.92
N LYS A 83 -7.85 -7.93 10.95
CA LYS A 83 -8.61 -8.77 10.03
C LYS A 83 -8.84 -8.03 8.71
N ARG A 84 -9.36 -8.75 7.71
CA ARG A 84 -9.69 -8.17 6.40
C ARG A 84 -10.75 -7.08 6.53
N SER A 85 -10.65 -6.06 5.68
CA SER A 85 -11.56 -4.91 5.65
C SER A 85 -11.67 -4.12 6.97
N ASP A 86 -10.63 -4.12 7.81
CA ASP A 86 -10.63 -3.48 9.13
C ASP A 86 -9.64 -2.30 9.26
N PHE A 87 -9.18 -1.75 8.13
CA PHE A 87 -8.18 -0.68 8.08
C PHE A 87 -8.53 0.52 8.99
N SER A 88 -9.77 1.01 8.95
CA SER A 88 -10.19 2.16 9.75
C SER A 88 -10.06 1.92 11.25
N ASN A 89 -10.36 0.70 11.71
CA ASN A 89 -10.22 0.31 13.12
C ASN A 89 -8.74 0.20 13.51
N VAL A 90 -7.90 -0.47 12.70
CA VAL A 90 -6.45 -0.54 12.91
C VAL A 90 -5.86 0.86 13.02
N SER A 91 -6.19 1.73 12.06
CA SER A 91 -5.76 3.13 12.03
C SER A 91 -6.20 3.89 13.28
N SER A 92 -7.43 3.68 13.76
CA SER A 92 -7.94 4.29 14.99
C SER A 92 -7.13 3.86 16.22
N ILE A 93 -6.75 2.57 16.32
CA ILE A 93 -5.95 2.04 17.43
C ILE A 93 -4.54 2.65 17.41
N VAL A 94 -3.85 2.60 16.28
CA VAL A 94 -2.42 2.97 16.24
C VAL A 94 -2.16 4.47 16.29
N ASN A 95 -3.15 5.31 15.96
CA ASN A 95 -3.02 6.77 15.96
C ASN A 95 -3.34 7.44 17.31
N LYS A 96 -3.74 6.68 18.35
CA LYS A 96 -3.88 7.25 19.70
C LYS A 96 -2.53 7.68 20.24
N LYS A 97 -2.48 8.74 21.07
CA LYS A 97 -1.22 9.30 21.60
C LYS A 97 -0.57 8.45 22.69
N LEU A 98 -1.37 7.70 23.46
CA LEU A 98 -0.90 6.91 24.60
C LEU A 98 -1.10 5.41 24.31
N PRO A 99 -0.22 4.54 24.85
CA PRO A 99 -0.43 3.10 24.78
C PRO A 99 -1.74 2.68 25.45
N HIS A 100 -2.44 1.70 24.88
CA HIS A 100 -3.72 1.22 25.40
C HIS A 100 -4.01 -0.24 25.00
N ASP A 101 -4.98 -0.86 25.67
CA ASP A 101 -5.19 -2.31 25.59
C ASP A 101 -5.74 -2.82 24.25
N ALA A 102 -6.42 -1.97 23.46
CA ALA A 102 -6.97 -2.42 22.18
C ALA A 102 -5.90 -2.89 21.17
N TRP A 103 -4.62 -2.61 21.41
CA TRP A 103 -3.49 -3.25 20.69
C TRP A 103 -3.49 -4.78 20.80
N GLN A 104 -4.16 -5.36 21.80
CA GLN A 104 -4.34 -6.82 21.93
C GLN A 104 -5.11 -7.44 20.75
N HIS A 105 -5.87 -6.64 20.00
CA HIS A 105 -6.60 -7.07 18.81
C HIS A 105 -5.77 -6.95 17.52
N LEU A 106 -4.54 -6.45 17.60
CA LEU A 106 -3.63 -6.29 16.48
C LEU A 106 -2.57 -7.40 16.48
N THR A 107 -1.98 -7.58 15.31
CA THR A 107 -0.77 -8.36 15.07
C THR A 107 0.16 -7.54 14.18
N TYR A 108 1.46 -7.74 14.31
CA TYR A 108 2.47 -7.21 13.40
C TYR A 108 2.92 -8.31 12.45
N ASN A 109 2.58 -8.16 11.18
CA ASN A 109 2.72 -9.18 10.14
C ASN A 109 3.90 -8.81 9.24
N ILE A 110 5.03 -9.47 9.48
CA ILE A 110 6.32 -9.21 8.86
C ILE A 110 6.34 -9.73 7.43
N PHE A 111 6.76 -8.88 6.51
CA PHE A 111 7.04 -9.26 5.13
C PHE A 111 8.50 -9.03 4.71
N GLU A 112 9.32 -8.39 5.57
CA GLU A 112 10.75 -8.17 5.29
C GLU A 112 11.57 -7.95 6.58
N VAL A 113 12.87 -8.24 6.52
CA VAL A 113 13.86 -8.00 7.59
C VAL A 113 14.99 -7.13 7.02
N PRO A 114 14.85 -5.78 7.07
CA PRO A 114 15.81 -4.86 6.47
C PRO A 114 17.26 -5.08 6.93
N ASN A 115 18.19 -5.05 5.98
CA ASN A 115 19.64 -5.23 6.17
C ASN A 115 20.09 -6.63 6.68
N ALA A 116 19.18 -7.59 6.82
CA ALA A 116 19.59 -8.96 7.09
C ALA A 116 20.29 -9.57 5.86
N VAL A 117 21.36 -10.32 6.10
CA VAL A 117 22.05 -11.09 5.05
C VAL A 117 21.15 -12.23 4.56
N GLY A 118 21.18 -12.47 3.25
CA GLY A 118 20.51 -13.57 2.57
C GLY A 118 19.38 -13.12 1.64
N ASN A 119 18.76 -14.10 1.01
CA ASN A 119 17.55 -13.96 0.19
C ASN A 119 16.30 -13.76 1.08
N LEU A 120 15.14 -13.48 0.50
CA LEU A 120 13.91 -13.15 1.26
C LEU A 120 13.55 -14.21 2.32
N THR A 121 13.58 -15.49 1.96
CA THR A 121 13.19 -16.57 2.89
C THR A 121 14.20 -16.74 4.02
N GLN A 122 15.50 -16.61 3.72
CA GLN A 122 16.57 -16.61 4.73
C GLN A 122 16.49 -15.41 5.68
N ARG A 123 16.03 -14.25 5.18
CA ARG A 123 15.82 -13.07 6.01
C ARG A 123 14.62 -13.26 6.94
N LEU A 124 13.49 -13.74 6.41
CA LEU A 124 12.26 -13.97 7.17
C LEU A 124 12.40 -15.08 8.21
N SER A 125 13.23 -16.12 7.97
CA SER A 125 13.46 -17.20 8.94
C SER A 125 14.12 -16.75 10.24
N LYS A 126 14.68 -15.53 10.29
CA LYS A 126 15.22 -14.93 11.52
C LYS A 126 14.14 -14.47 12.49
N VAL A 127 12.89 -14.39 12.05
CA VAL A 127 11.76 -13.94 12.85
C VAL A 127 11.11 -15.16 13.51
N LYS A 128 11.14 -15.19 14.84
CA LYS A 128 10.35 -16.15 15.62
C LYS A 128 8.97 -15.57 15.88
N GLU A 129 7.94 -16.27 15.42
CA GLU A 129 6.56 -15.84 15.64
C GLU A 129 6.17 -15.88 17.13
N SER A 130 5.23 -15.03 17.50
CA SER A 130 4.66 -14.93 18.84
C SER A 130 3.20 -14.48 18.76
N LYS A 131 2.54 -14.27 19.91
CA LYS A 131 1.14 -13.82 19.96
C LYS A 131 0.86 -12.61 19.07
N TYR A 132 1.77 -11.63 19.06
CA TYR A 132 1.60 -10.36 18.35
C TYR A 132 2.55 -10.18 17.16
N LEU A 133 3.44 -11.15 16.89
CA LEU A 133 4.41 -11.10 15.78
C LEU A 133 4.21 -12.30 14.87
N ARG A 134 3.92 -12.06 13.59
CA ARG A 134 3.67 -13.11 12.59
C ARG A 134 4.52 -12.86 11.36
N VAL A 135 4.88 -13.90 10.63
CA VAL A 135 5.53 -13.81 9.32
C VAL A 135 4.48 -14.09 8.26
N ILE A 136 4.33 -13.17 7.31
CA ILE A 136 3.41 -13.35 6.20
C ILE A 136 3.91 -14.52 5.34
N LYS A 137 3.04 -15.53 5.17
CA LYS A 137 3.32 -16.72 4.36
C LYS A 137 3.77 -16.31 2.94
N GLN A 138 4.94 -16.80 2.54
CA GLN A 138 5.50 -16.62 1.20
C GLN A 138 5.29 -17.90 0.38
N ILE A 139 4.70 -17.78 -0.81
CA ILE A 139 4.41 -18.90 -1.71
C ILE A 139 5.14 -18.67 -3.03
N LYS A 140 5.85 -19.67 -3.54
CA LYS A 140 6.55 -19.52 -4.83
C LYS A 140 5.54 -19.51 -5.99
N VAL A 141 5.63 -18.50 -6.86
CA VAL A 141 4.81 -18.38 -8.06
C VAL A 141 5.26 -19.45 -9.06
N LYS A 142 4.30 -20.23 -9.56
CA LYS A 142 4.56 -21.35 -10.49
C LYS A 142 4.45 -20.88 -11.95
N ASN A 143 3.48 -20.01 -12.21
CA ASN A 143 3.19 -19.38 -13.50
C ASN A 143 2.13 -18.29 -13.28
N LYS A 144 1.75 -17.56 -14.35
CA LYS A 144 0.74 -16.50 -14.33
C LYS A 144 -0.61 -17.00 -13.78
N LYS A 145 -1.09 -18.15 -14.25
CA LYS A 145 -2.37 -18.75 -13.79
C LYS A 145 -2.39 -19.01 -12.28
N HIS A 146 -1.27 -19.47 -11.69
CA HIS A 146 -1.16 -19.66 -10.24
C HIS A 146 -1.31 -18.34 -9.47
N LEU A 147 -0.71 -17.25 -9.98
CA LEU A 147 -0.83 -15.92 -9.39
C LEU A 147 -2.27 -15.40 -9.48
N GLU A 148 -2.91 -15.54 -10.65
CA GLU A 148 -4.30 -15.12 -10.87
C GLU A 148 -5.28 -15.88 -9.96
N GLN A 149 -5.11 -17.20 -9.83
CA GLN A 149 -5.92 -18.02 -8.93
C GLN A 149 -5.76 -17.61 -7.47
N PHE A 150 -4.51 -17.38 -7.03
CA PHE A 150 -4.24 -16.91 -5.67
C PHE A 150 -4.83 -15.53 -5.42
N LEU A 151 -4.70 -14.60 -6.37
CA LEU A 151 -5.33 -13.28 -6.29
C LEU A 151 -6.85 -13.38 -6.13
N LYS A 152 -7.51 -14.17 -6.98
CA LYS A 152 -8.96 -14.39 -6.92
C LYS A 152 -9.38 -15.02 -5.59
N GLU A 153 -8.62 -15.99 -5.07
CA GLU A 153 -8.89 -16.59 -3.77
C GLU A 153 -8.83 -15.55 -2.64
N ILE A 154 -7.80 -14.70 -2.63
CA ILE A 154 -7.64 -13.65 -1.64
C ILE A 154 -8.80 -12.64 -1.73
N GLU A 155 -9.12 -12.16 -2.93
CA GLU A 155 -10.20 -11.19 -3.16
C GLU A 155 -11.57 -11.75 -2.79
N ASN A 156 -11.86 -13.01 -3.14
CA ASN A 156 -13.11 -13.68 -2.77
C ASN A 156 -13.31 -13.79 -1.26
N LYS A 157 -12.21 -13.84 -0.50
CA LYS A 157 -12.26 -13.86 0.96
C LYS A 157 -12.14 -12.45 1.58
N GLY A 158 -12.29 -11.40 0.78
CA GLY A 158 -12.28 -9.98 1.19
C GLY A 158 -10.90 -9.37 1.39
N GLY A 159 -9.83 -10.00 0.89
CA GLY A 159 -8.46 -9.50 0.98
C GLY A 159 -8.18 -8.39 -0.04
N GLU A 160 -7.13 -7.61 0.18
CA GLU A 160 -6.86 -6.40 -0.63
C GLU A 160 -6.20 -6.67 -1.99
N GLY A 161 -5.57 -7.83 -2.13
CA GLY A 161 -4.80 -8.22 -3.30
C GLY A 161 -3.56 -9.03 -2.92
N VAL A 162 -2.58 -9.05 -3.81
CA VAL A 162 -1.34 -9.85 -3.66
C VAL A 162 -0.12 -8.96 -3.79
N VAL A 163 0.96 -9.30 -3.09
CA VAL A 163 2.30 -8.75 -3.35
C VAL A 163 3.19 -9.87 -3.86
N VAL A 164 3.86 -9.62 -4.99
CA VAL A 164 4.91 -10.48 -5.53
C VAL A 164 6.29 -9.83 -5.34
N ARG A 165 7.29 -10.62 -4.96
CA ARG A 165 8.66 -10.16 -4.68
C ARG A 165 9.68 -11.10 -5.28
N ASN A 166 10.68 -10.55 -5.94
CA ASN A 166 11.87 -11.28 -6.35
C ASN A 166 12.69 -11.64 -5.10
N GLY A 167 12.44 -12.84 -4.57
CA GLY A 167 13.03 -13.24 -3.30
C GLY A 167 14.50 -13.62 -3.37
N SER A 168 15.13 -13.70 -4.56
CA SER A 168 16.56 -14.06 -4.68
C SER A 168 17.49 -12.88 -4.37
N LEU A 169 16.97 -11.65 -4.38
CA LEU A 169 17.76 -10.44 -4.19
C LEU A 169 18.11 -10.18 -2.73
N LYS A 170 19.22 -9.46 -2.52
CA LYS A 170 19.53 -8.78 -1.26
C LYS A 170 18.48 -7.71 -0.98
N TYR A 171 18.33 -7.33 0.29
CA TYR A 171 17.44 -6.22 0.66
C TYR A 171 17.88 -4.92 -0.04
N TYR A 172 16.90 -4.13 -0.47
CA TYR A 172 17.08 -2.83 -1.10
C TYR A 172 15.96 -1.90 -0.65
N THR A 173 16.17 -0.59 -0.79
CA THR A 173 15.18 0.45 -0.49
C THR A 173 14.71 1.15 -1.77
N GLY A 174 13.63 1.93 -1.67
CA GLY A 174 13.08 2.64 -2.82
C GLY A 174 12.21 1.78 -3.74
N ARG A 175 11.96 2.29 -4.95
CA ARG A 175 11.14 1.64 -5.98
C ARG A 175 12.03 0.98 -7.02
N ASN A 176 11.73 -0.28 -7.32
CA ASN A 176 12.17 -0.96 -8.53
C ASN A 176 11.11 -2.01 -8.88
N ASP A 177 11.28 -2.67 -10.02
CA ASP A 177 10.32 -3.66 -10.50
C ASP A 177 10.48 -5.04 -9.88
N ASN A 178 11.21 -5.17 -8.75
CA ASN A 178 11.42 -6.44 -8.06
C ASN A 178 10.42 -6.70 -6.93
N ALA A 179 9.52 -5.75 -6.65
CA ALA A 179 8.43 -5.94 -5.71
C ALA A 179 7.16 -5.23 -6.22
N LEU A 180 6.13 -6.01 -6.51
CA LEU A 180 4.96 -5.55 -7.24
C LEU A 180 3.69 -5.86 -6.45
N LYS A 181 2.75 -4.92 -6.46
CA LYS A 181 1.38 -5.15 -5.99
C LYS A 181 0.51 -5.58 -7.17
N VAL A 182 -0.24 -6.64 -6.95
CA VAL A 182 -1.17 -7.26 -7.89
C VAL A 182 -2.57 -7.05 -7.35
N LYS A 183 -3.45 -6.48 -8.18
CA LYS A 183 -4.85 -6.23 -7.84
C LYS A 183 -5.69 -6.46 -9.09
N SER A 184 -6.83 -7.13 -8.95
CA SER A 184 -7.79 -7.20 -10.04
C SER A 184 -8.33 -5.82 -10.34
N TYR A 185 -8.40 -5.48 -11.61
CA TYR A 185 -9.08 -4.28 -12.06
C TYR A 185 -10.21 -4.68 -13.00
N ILE A 186 -11.26 -3.88 -12.99
CA ILE A 186 -12.34 -3.95 -13.96
C ILE A 186 -12.06 -2.84 -14.95
N ASP A 187 -12.07 -3.13 -16.24
CA ASP A 187 -12.14 -2.10 -17.27
C ASP A 187 -13.58 -1.87 -17.72
N GLU A 188 -13.87 -0.62 -18.00
CA GLU A 188 -15.19 -0.18 -18.46
C GLU A 188 -15.00 1.01 -19.39
N GLU A 189 -16.05 1.31 -20.13
CA GLU A 189 -16.06 2.42 -21.07
C GLU A 189 -16.97 3.55 -20.59
N CYS A 190 -16.59 4.76 -20.93
CA CYS A 190 -17.37 5.95 -20.64
C CYS A 190 -17.16 7.00 -21.71
N GLU A 191 -18.17 7.83 -21.93
CA GLU A 191 -18.13 8.96 -22.85
C GLU A 191 -17.57 10.18 -22.15
N VAL A 192 -16.63 10.88 -22.78
CA VAL A 192 -16.09 12.13 -22.25
C VAL A 192 -17.14 13.23 -22.40
N VAL A 193 -17.60 13.80 -21.29
CA VAL A 193 -18.62 14.87 -21.28
C VAL A 193 -18.07 16.23 -20.85
N GLY A 194 -16.79 16.28 -20.45
CA GLY A 194 -16.14 17.54 -20.12
C GLY A 194 -14.72 17.35 -19.62
N HIS A 195 -14.00 18.47 -19.47
CA HIS A 195 -12.63 18.50 -18.96
C HIS A 195 -12.55 19.43 -17.76
N ASN A 196 -11.77 19.03 -16.75
CA ASN A 196 -11.37 19.93 -15.67
C ASN A 196 -9.93 20.39 -15.88
N LYS A 197 -9.67 21.69 -15.69
CA LYS A 197 -8.32 22.24 -15.68
C LYS A 197 -7.50 21.63 -14.55
N GLY A 198 -6.22 21.38 -14.82
CA GLY A 198 -5.27 20.91 -13.83
C GLY A 198 -4.78 22.03 -12.91
N ASN A 199 -4.16 21.62 -11.80
CA ASN A 199 -3.52 22.52 -10.84
C ASN A 199 -2.02 22.17 -10.73
N GLY A 200 -1.23 23.06 -10.14
CA GLY A 200 0.22 22.85 -9.93
C GLY A 200 0.96 22.57 -11.24
N LYS A 201 1.65 21.41 -11.33
CA LYS A 201 2.35 20.98 -12.56
C LYS A 201 1.47 20.89 -13.81
N TYR A 202 0.15 20.85 -13.65
CA TYR A 202 -0.82 20.75 -14.75
C TYR A 202 -1.67 22.03 -14.91
N LYS A 203 -1.25 23.19 -14.36
CA LYS A 203 -2.03 24.45 -14.38
C LYS A 203 -2.55 24.88 -15.75
N TYR A 204 -1.82 24.56 -16.82
CA TYR A 204 -2.16 24.91 -18.21
C TYR A 204 -2.58 23.72 -19.06
N MET A 205 -2.96 22.61 -18.41
CA MET A 205 -3.29 21.35 -19.09
C MET A 205 -4.56 20.75 -18.47
N MET A 206 -5.11 19.73 -19.12
CA MET A 206 -6.18 18.93 -18.55
C MET A 206 -5.70 18.21 -17.28
N GLY A 207 -6.44 18.42 -16.19
CA GLY A 207 -6.23 17.75 -14.91
C GLY A 207 -6.97 16.42 -14.84
N SER A 208 -8.21 16.40 -15.31
CA SER A 208 -9.04 15.19 -15.40
C SER A 208 -10.12 15.31 -16.45
N LEU A 209 -10.59 14.17 -16.96
CA LEU A 209 -11.84 14.08 -17.71
C LEU A 209 -13.04 13.93 -16.76
N LEU A 210 -14.17 14.52 -17.14
CA LEU A 210 -15.50 14.14 -16.67
C LEU A 210 -16.06 13.16 -17.69
N CYS A 211 -16.43 11.97 -17.23
CA CYS A 211 -16.91 10.93 -18.12
C CYS A 211 -18.24 10.35 -17.64
N LYS A 212 -19.18 10.23 -18.56
CA LYS A 212 -20.50 9.64 -18.34
C LYS A 212 -20.41 8.13 -18.58
N MET A 213 -20.69 7.36 -17.54
CA MET A 213 -20.76 5.90 -17.60
C MET A 213 -22.10 5.44 -18.20
N LYS A 214 -22.22 4.15 -18.54
CA LYS A 214 -23.46 3.55 -19.07
C LYS A 214 -24.68 3.69 -18.15
N ASN A 215 -24.46 3.86 -16.85
CA ASN A 215 -25.51 4.08 -15.85
C ASN A 215 -25.79 5.57 -15.59
N ASP A 216 -25.45 6.44 -16.55
CA ASP A 216 -25.58 7.89 -16.52
C ASP A 216 -24.80 8.63 -15.42
N LYS A 217 -24.06 7.92 -14.56
CA LYS A 217 -23.20 8.58 -13.57
C LYS A 217 -22.03 9.26 -14.25
N VAL A 218 -21.76 10.51 -13.84
CA VAL A 218 -20.56 11.24 -14.24
C VAL A 218 -19.47 11.02 -13.21
N ILE A 219 -18.35 10.46 -13.66
CA ILE A 219 -17.16 10.22 -12.84
C ILE A 219 -16.00 11.11 -13.29
N LYS A 220 -15.05 11.34 -12.38
CA LYS A 220 -13.83 12.09 -12.65
C LYS A 220 -12.65 11.13 -12.82
N ILE A 221 -11.98 11.18 -13.96
CA ILE A 221 -10.80 10.36 -14.26
C ILE A 221 -9.58 11.28 -14.38
N GLY A 222 -8.70 11.27 -13.39
CA GLY A 222 -7.57 12.20 -13.28
C GLY A 222 -6.19 11.59 -13.46
N THR A 223 -6.09 10.28 -13.66
CA THR A 223 -4.81 9.54 -13.73
C THR A 223 -4.77 8.63 -14.95
N GLY A 224 -3.57 8.18 -15.36
CA GLY A 224 -3.37 7.32 -16.54
C GLY A 224 -2.97 8.07 -17.81
N PHE A 225 -3.05 9.41 -17.81
CA PHE A 225 -2.70 10.24 -18.97
C PHE A 225 -1.19 10.54 -19.03
N LYS A 226 -0.63 10.41 -20.23
CA LYS A 226 0.66 11.00 -20.59
C LYS A 226 0.56 12.52 -20.64
N ASN A 227 1.68 13.23 -20.54
CA ASN A 227 1.68 14.70 -20.61
C ASN A 227 1.12 15.23 -21.94
N GLU A 228 1.38 14.54 -23.06
CA GLU A 228 0.79 14.89 -24.37
C GLU A 228 -0.73 14.80 -24.35
N GLN A 229 -1.30 13.74 -23.77
CA GLN A 229 -2.75 13.59 -23.60
C GLN A 229 -3.35 14.60 -22.61
N ARG A 230 -2.53 15.26 -21.79
CA ARG A 230 -3.02 16.37 -20.94
C ARG A 230 -3.03 17.70 -21.69
N LYS A 231 -2.08 17.90 -22.60
CA LYS A 231 -2.07 19.07 -23.50
C LYS A 231 -3.19 18.97 -24.53
N ASN A 232 -3.37 17.77 -25.09
CA ASN A 232 -4.39 17.44 -26.09
C ASN A 232 -5.30 16.32 -25.53
N PRO A 233 -6.27 16.66 -24.67
CA PRO A 233 -7.15 15.68 -24.06
C PRO A 233 -8.09 15.00 -25.07
N PRO A 234 -8.54 13.75 -24.80
CA PRO A 234 -9.63 13.15 -25.55
C PRO A 234 -10.83 14.10 -25.62
N GLU A 235 -11.37 14.30 -26.83
CA GLU A 235 -12.44 15.25 -27.09
C GLU A 235 -13.74 14.89 -26.36
N ILE A 236 -14.60 15.89 -26.15
CA ILE A 236 -15.95 15.66 -25.65
C ILE A 236 -16.70 14.82 -26.72
N GLY A 237 -17.41 13.78 -26.27
CA GLY A 237 -18.05 12.76 -27.11
C GLY A 237 -17.18 11.52 -27.35
N ALA A 238 -15.87 11.57 -27.09
CA ALA A 238 -15.01 10.41 -27.26
C ALA A 238 -15.36 9.30 -26.26
N ILE A 239 -15.39 8.05 -26.72
CA ILE A 239 -15.46 6.88 -25.84
C ILE A 239 -14.04 6.52 -25.41
N ILE A 240 -13.84 6.39 -24.10
CA ILE A 240 -12.57 5.94 -23.54
C ILE A 240 -12.75 4.64 -22.76
N THR A 241 -11.70 3.83 -22.71
CA THR A 241 -11.59 2.73 -21.77
C THR A 241 -10.80 3.20 -20.55
N PHE A 242 -11.32 2.93 -19.36
CA PHE A 242 -10.64 3.17 -18.09
C PHE A 242 -10.71 1.91 -17.25
N LYS A 243 -9.80 1.78 -16.28
CA LYS A 243 -9.85 0.71 -15.28
C LYS A 243 -10.06 1.25 -13.88
N TYR A 244 -10.61 0.41 -13.01
CA TYR A 244 -10.83 0.71 -11.60
C TYR A 244 -10.75 -0.53 -10.72
N TYR A 245 -10.64 -0.34 -9.41
CA TYR A 245 -10.38 -1.40 -8.43
C TYR A 245 -11.58 -1.56 -7.48
N GLY A 246 -12.69 -2.07 -8.00
CA GLY A 246 -13.97 -2.20 -7.29
C GLY A 246 -14.73 -0.88 -7.12
N LEU A 247 -15.85 -0.92 -6.40
CA LEU A 247 -16.75 0.22 -6.21
C LEU A 247 -16.66 0.82 -4.80
N THR A 248 -16.92 2.12 -4.66
CA THR A 248 -17.14 2.79 -3.37
C THR A 248 -18.49 2.37 -2.78
N SER A 249 -18.76 2.70 -1.51
CA SER A 249 -20.08 2.50 -0.89
C SER A 249 -21.22 3.19 -1.64
N LYS A 250 -20.92 4.23 -2.42
CA LYS A 250 -21.86 4.95 -3.28
C LYS A 250 -21.96 4.37 -4.70
N GLY A 251 -21.33 3.23 -4.95
CA GLY A 251 -21.34 2.55 -6.26
C GLY A 251 -20.55 3.27 -7.35
N ASN A 252 -19.54 4.06 -7.00
CA ASN A 252 -18.65 4.71 -7.96
C ASN A 252 -17.32 3.95 -8.08
N PRO A 253 -16.72 3.83 -9.28
CA PRO A 253 -15.40 3.25 -9.49
C PRO A 253 -14.33 3.79 -8.51
N ARG A 254 -13.63 2.89 -7.81
CA ARG A 254 -12.49 3.26 -6.95
C ARG A 254 -11.23 3.38 -7.78
N PHE A 255 -10.54 4.52 -7.62
CA PHE A 255 -9.27 4.82 -8.28
C PHE A 255 -9.32 4.64 -9.81
N PRO A 256 -10.22 5.34 -10.53
CA PRO A 256 -10.31 5.20 -11.98
C PRO A 256 -9.04 5.73 -12.67
N VAL A 257 -8.50 4.94 -13.59
CA VAL A 257 -7.27 5.21 -14.36
C VAL A 257 -7.59 5.08 -15.84
N PHE A 258 -7.34 6.14 -16.61
CA PHE A 258 -7.45 6.12 -18.07
C PHE A 258 -6.50 5.07 -18.66
N LEU A 259 -7.00 4.30 -19.63
CA LEU A 259 -6.18 3.35 -20.40
C LEU A 259 -5.94 3.87 -21.81
N ARG A 260 -7.01 4.08 -22.57
CA ARG A 260 -6.96 4.44 -23.99
C ARG A 260 -8.27 5.08 -24.45
N VAL A 261 -8.20 5.81 -25.56
CA VAL A 261 -9.39 6.18 -26.34
C VAL A 261 -9.80 4.95 -27.14
N ARG A 262 -11.10 4.66 -27.19
CA ARG A 262 -11.66 3.61 -28.05
C ARG A 262 -11.64 4.14 -29.48
N LYS A 263 -11.03 3.38 -30.39
CA LYS A 263 -11.12 3.64 -31.83
C LYS A 263 -12.39 3.04 -32.38
#